data_AF-A0A7Y3AVL3-F1
#
_entry.id   AF-A0A7Y3AVL3-F1
#
_cell.length_a   1.000
_cell.length_b   1.000
_cell.length_c   1.000
_cell.angle_alpha   90.00
_cell.angle_beta   90.00
_cell.angle_gamma   90.00
#
_symmetry.space_group_name_H-M   'P 1'
#
loop_
_entity.id
_entity.type
_entity.pdbx_description
1 polymer ?
#
loop_
_entity_poly.entity_id
_entity_poly.type
_entity_poly.pdbx_seq_one_letter_code
_entity_poly.pdbx_strand_id
1 'polypeptide(L)' 'MNELTLIGPLSQVVPMTGIPLKGPVSDSQLQVIENAGILCADGLIKSIDNYENLESEVKDLD' A
#
# COMPACT_ATOMS: atom_id res chain seq x y z
N MET A 1 2.91 8.53 -20.94
CA MET A 1 3.12 8.87 -19.52
C MET A 1 2.31 7.85 -18.75
N ASN A 2 2.93 7.10 -17.85
CA ASN A 2 2.15 6.31 -16.90
C ASN A 2 1.53 7.30 -15.91
N GLU A 3 0.24 7.15 -15.62
CA GLU A 3 -0.41 7.97 -14.61
C GLU A 3 -0.03 7.44 -13.23
N LEU A 4 0.86 8.15 -12.55
CA LEU A 4 1.24 7.87 -11.17
C LEU A 4 0.29 8.60 -10.22
N THR A 5 -0.21 7.89 -9.21
CA THR A 5 -1.08 8.47 -8.17
C THR A 5 -0.62 7.96 -6.82
N LEU A 6 -0.27 8.87 -5.92
CA LEU A 6 0.01 8.55 -4.52
C LEU A 6 -1.22 8.86 -3.67
N ILE A 7 -1.77 7.84 -3.01
CA ILE A 7 -2.94 7.95 -2.14
C ILE A 7 -2.47 7.88 -0.68
N GLY A 8 -2.86 8.83 0.16
CA GLY A 8 -2.59 8.84 1.60
C GLY A 8 -2.32 10.23 2.17
N PRO A 9 -1.82 10.33 3.41
CA PRO A 9 -1.59 9.23 4.35
C PRO A 9 -2.91 8.65 4.89
N LEU A 10 -3.02 7.32 4.88
CA LEU A 10 -4.09 6.58 5.55
C LEU A 10 -3.62 6.21 6.95
N SER A 11 -4.49 6.35 7.95
CA SER A 11 -4.13 5.94 9.32
C SER A 11 -3.70 4.49 9.39
N GLN A 12 -4.39 3.61 8.64
CA GLN A 12 -4.12 2.19 8.60
C GLN A 12 -4.55 1.56 7.28
N VAL A 13 -3.75 0.63 6.77
CA VAL A 13 -4.09 -0.28 5.66
C VAL A 13 -3.89 -1.72 6.11
N VAL A 14 -4.87 -2.57 5.78
CA VAL A 14 -4.81 -4.02 5.98
C VAL A 14 -4.90 -4.68 4.60
N PRO A 15 -3.76 -5.05 3.98
CA PRO A 15 -3.78 -5.72 2.69
C PRO A 15 -4.23 -7.17 2.83
N MET A 16 -4.74 -7.73 1.73
CA MET A 16 -5.04 -9.17 1.65
C MET A 16 -3.81 -10.04 1.36
N THR A 17 -2.61 -9.43 1.33
CA THR A 17 -1.34 -10.12 1.09
C THR A 17 -1.09 -11.18 2.16
N GLY A 18 -0.73 -12.40 1.73
CA GLY A 18 -0.42 -13.49 2.66
C GLY A 18 -1.65 -14.10 3.37
N ILE A 19 -2.86 -13.61 3.11
CA ILE A 19 -4.09 -14.20 3.65
C ILE A 19 -4.42 -15.49 2.88
N PRO A 20 -4.75 -16.59 3.57
CA PRO A 20 -5.16 -17.83 2.91
C PRO A 20 -6.44 -17.64 2.10
N LEU A 21 -6.50 -18.26 0.90
CA LEU A 21 -7.66 -18.16 0.01
C LEU A 21 -8.94 -18.79 0.59
N LYS A 22 -8.80 -19.72 1.53
CA LYS A 22 -9.90 -20.45 2.17
C LYS A 22 -9.62 -20.70 3.64
N GLY A 23 -10.70 -20.77 4.42
CA GLY A 23 -10.64 -21.02 5.86
C GLY A 23 -10.73 -19.72 6.68
N PRO A 24 -10.77 -19.84 8.00
CA PRO A 24 -10.80 -18.69 8.89
C PRO A 24 -9.47 -17.92 8.84
N VAL A 25 -9.55 -16.59 8.90
CA VAL A 25 -8.41 -15.68 9.03
C VAL A 25 -8.41 -15.17 10.45
N SER A 26 -7.30 -15.36 11.18
CA SER A 26 -7.14 -14.78 12.51
C SER A 26 -6.51 -13.39 12.43
N ASP A 27 -6.83 -12.52 13.38
CA ASP A 27 -6.28 -11.15 13.43
C ASP A 27 -4.74 -11.11 13.42
N SER A 28 -4.09 -12.11 14.02
CA SER A 28 -2.62 -12.26 14.00
C SER A 28 -2.02 -12.48 12.60
N GLN A 29 -2.84 -12.87 11.61
CA GLN A 29 -2.42 -13.05 10.22
C GLN A 29 -2.63 -11.78 9.39
N LEU A 30 -3.35 -10.79 9.91
CA LEU A 30 -3.57 -9.52 9.23
C LEU A 30 -2.34 -8.66 9.39
N GLN A 31 -1.65 -8.39 8.28
CA GLN A 31 -0.62 -7.37 8.26
C GLN A 31 -1.29 -6.00 8.42
N VAL A 32 -0.80 -5.21 9.36
CA VAL A 32 -1.22 -3.83 9.55
C VAL A 32 -0.09 -2.91 9.12
N ILE A 33 -0.39 -1.99 8.22
CA ILE A 33 0.52 -0.93 7.79
C ILE A 33 -0.04 0.39 8.32
N GLU A 34 0.66 1.00 9.27
CA GLU A 34 0.28 2.29 9.86
C GLU A 34 0.86 3.46 9.05
N ASN A 35 0.15 4.60 9.04
CA ASN A 35 0.54 5.79 8.26
C ASN A 35 0.87 5.44 6.81
N ALA A 36 0.04 4.62 6.19
CA ALA A 36 0.31 4.01 4.91
C ALA A 36 0.03 4.97 3.75
N GLY A 37 0.80 4.83 2.68
CA GLY A 37 0.47 5.31 1.35
C GLY A 37 0.26 4.13 0.39
N ILE A 38 -0.43 4.41 -0.72
CA ILE A 38 -0.64 3.48 -1.82
C ILE A 38 -0.18 4.18 -3.09
N LEU A 39 0.86 3.67 -3.74
CA LEU A 39 1.32 4.15 -5.03
C LEU A 39 0.65 3.34 -6.12
N CYS A 40 -0.11 4.02 -6.98
CA CYS A 40 -0.73 3.45 -8.15
C CYS A 40 -0.02 3.91 -9.42
N ALA A 41 0.10 3.01 -10.40
CA ALA A 41 0.55 3.29 -11.75
C ALA A 41 -0.45 2.70 -12.73
N ASP A 42 -0.98 3.51 -13.65
CA ASP A 42 -1.97 3.09 -14.67
C ASP A 42 -3.21 2.39 -14.06
N GLY A 43 -3.68 2.89 -12.91
CA GLY A 43 -4.82 2.33 -12.20
C GLY A 43 -4.55 1.00 -11.47
N LEU A 44 -3.30 0.53 -11.45
CA LEU A 44 -2.88 -0.66 -10.70
C LEU A 44 -2.05 -0.27 -9.48
N ILE A 45 -2.21 -1.00 -8.38
CA ILE A 45 -1.38 -0.83 -7.19
C ILE A 45 0.05 -1.30 -7.51
N LYS A 46 1.01 -0.36 -7.48
CA LYS A 46 2.44 -0.63 -7.65
C LYS A 46 3.08 -1.00 -6.32
N SER A 47 2.82 -0.23 -5.26
CA SER A 47 3.36 -0.46 -3.93
C SER A 47 2.44 0.08 -2.83
N ILE A 48 2.56 -0.51 -1.64
CA ILE A 48 1.93 -0.06 -0.40
C ILE A 48 3.01 -0.10 0.66
N ASP A 49 3.27 1.03 1.32
CA ASP A 49 4.25 1.16 2.38
C ASP A 49 3.89 2.37 3.25
N ASN A 50 4.73 2.76 4.21
CA ASN A 50 4.63 4.04 4.89
C ASN A 50 4.59 5.19 3.86
N TYR A 51 3.68 6.15 4.09
CA TYR A 51 3.45 7.25 3.16
C TYR A 51 4.70 8.09 2.90
N GLU A 52 5.52 8.35 3.93
CA GLU A 52 6.74 9.16 3.79
C GLU A 52 7.79 8.48 2.91
N ASN A 53 7.89 7.14 2.99
CA ASN A 53 8.76 6.35 2.12
C ASN A 53 8.33 6.47 0.66
N LEU A 54 7.03 6.32 0.40
CA LEU A 54 6.48 6.41 -0.96
C LEU A 54 6.56 7.83 -1.52
N GLU A 55 6.35 8.85 -0.69
CA GLU A 55 6.51 10.24 -1.10
C GLU A 55 7.97 10.53 -1.52
N SER A 56 8.93 9.96 -0.81
CA SER A 56 10.35 10.06 -1.17
C SER A 56 10.65 9.35 -2.50
N GLU A 57 10.16 8.12 -2.68
CA GLU A 57 10.31 7.36 -3.94
C GLU A 57 9.75 8.13 -5.14
N VAL A 58 8.59 8.77 -4.99
CA VAL A 58 7.98 9.57 -6.06
C VAL A 58 8.81 10.81 -6.38
N LYS A 59 9.36 11.50 -5.37
CA LYS A 59 10.21 12.68 -5.58
C LYS A 59 11.52 12.36 -6.30
N ASP A 60 12.05 11.15 -6.13
CA ASP A 60 13.26 10.69 -6.84
C ASP A 60 12.99 10.29 -8.31
N LEU A 61 11.71 10.20 -8.72
CA LEU A 61 11.29 9.85 -10.08
C LEU A 61 11.03 11.07 -10.99
N ASP A 62 11.01 12.29 -10.42
CA ASP A 62 10.93 13.58 -11.12
C ASP A 62 12.33 14.16 -11.44
#